data_AF-A0A7Y6QMP9-F1
#
_entry.id   AF-A0A7Y6QMP9-F1
#
_cell.length_a   1.000
_cell.length_b   1.000
_cell.length_c   1.000
_cell.angle_alpha   90.00
_cell.angle_beta   90.00
_cell.angle_gamma   90.00
#
_symmetry.space_group_name_H-M   'P 1'
#
loop_
_entity.id
_entity.type
_entity.pdbx_description
1 polymer ?
#
loop_
_entity_poly.entity_id
_entity_poly.type
_entity_poly.pdbx_seq_one_letter_code
_entity_poly.pdbx_strand_id
1 'polypeptide(L)'
;MLSQSLNGKLVEDLRERLRSYGRRRFPALREEVDDLVAQTLADVWQYREEGSMQEGSEAEDAWRKLAHTVFRRRAADLFRRKARQEVFSLEDLPEAGQIEGAAPERGRALLYQRMLRICLRQLAEASREDRLLLTRAAGLGRSGEAAEDARGMAAMTARERQRLRRLRQALAEAIRRDLGEDARQLLRSDF
;
A
#
# COMPACT_ATOMS: atom_id res chain seq x y z
N MET A 1 -7.03 4.54 -44.17
CA MET A 1 -5.96 3.69 -43.58
C MET A 1 -5.04 4.43 -42.58
N LEU A 2 -5.42 5.59 -42.02
CA LEU A 2 -4.58 6.35 -41.07
C LEU A 2 -4.84 6.01 -39.58
N SER A 3 -5.96 5.35 -39.26
CA SER A 3 -6.40 5.08 -37.87
C SER A 3 -5.68 3.91 -37.17
N GLN A 4 -5.12 2.96 -37.92
CA GLN A 4 -4.35 1.84 -37.33
C GLN A 4 -2.93 2.25 -36.93
N SER A 5 -2.30 3.17 -37.67
CA SER A 5 -0.94 3.66 -37.40
C SER A 5 -0.85 4.57 -36.17
N LEU A 6 -1.92 5.32 -35.83
CA LEU A 6 -1.97 6.19 -34.66
C LEU A 6 -2.12 5.38 -33.36
N ASN A 7 -2.85 4.26 -33.40
CA ASN A 7 -3.05 3.38 -32.24
C ASN A 7 -1.76 2.69 -31.79
N GLY A 8 -0.91 2.23 -32.71
CA GLY A 8 0.35 1.58 -32.34
C GLY A 8 1.34 2.50 -31.63
N LYS A 9 1.48 3.75 -32.12
CA LYS A 9 2.38 4.74 -31.51
C LYS A 9 1.92 5.17 -30.11
N LEU A 10 0.61 5.35 -29.92
CA LEU A 10 0.04 5.70 -28.61
C LEU A 10 0.28 4.58 -27.59
N VAL A 11 0.13 3.31 -27.99
CA VAL A 11 0.34 2.14 -27.12
C VAL A 11 1.80 2.04 -26.67
N GLU A 12 2.76 2.21 -27.59
CA GLU A 12 4.17 2.15 -27.22
C GLU A 12 4.57 3.32 -26.31
N ASP A 13 4.12 4.55 -26.59
CA ASP A 13 4.38 5.70 -25.71
C ASP A 13 3.75 5.50 -24.31
N LEU A 14 2.52 4.96 -24.23
CA LEU A 14 1.90 4.60 -22.96
C LEU A 14 2.68 3.50 -22.24
N ARG A 15 3.13 2.47 -22.95
CA ARG A 15 3.93 1.37 -22.37
C ARG A 15 5.21 1.90 -21.74
N GLU A 16 5.97 2.72 -22.47
CA GLU A 16 7.23 3.29 -21.97
C GLU A 16 7.01 4.20 -20.76
N ARG A 17 5.98 5.05 -20.81
CA ARG A 17 5.64 5.96 -19.71
C ARG A 17 5.20 5.20 -18.47
N LEU A 18 4.32 4.20 -18.61
CA LEU A 18 3.87 3.39 -17.48
C LEU A 18 5.02 2.57 -16.89
N ARG A 19 5.91 2.02 -17.73
CA ARG A 19 7.11 1.30 -17.27
C ARG A 19 8.04 2.22 -16.48
N SER A 20 8.33 3.41 -17.00
CA SER A 20 9.16 4.42 -16.33
C SER A 20 8.53 4.87 -15.01
N TYR A 21 7.23 5.16 -15.03
CA TYR A 21 6.46 5.53 -13.84
C TYR A 21 6.45 4.42 -12.79
N GLY A 22 6.18 3.18 -13.20
CA GLY A 22 6.15 2.00 -12.33
C GLY A 22 7.49 1.76 -11.63
N ARG A 23 8.60 1.75 -12.38
CA ARG A 23 9.94 1.56 -11.83
C ARG A 23 10.35 2.65 -10.85
N ARG A 24 9.93 3.90 -11.08
CA ARG A 24 10.23 5.03 -10.19
C ARG A 24 9.34 5.07 -8.95
N ARG A 25 8.05 4.81 -9.10
CA ARG A 25 7.05 5.00 -8.02
C ARG A 25 6.83 3.74 -7.17
N PHE A 26 7.05 2.55 -7.73
CA PHE A 26 6.83 1.27 -7.08
C PHE A 26 8.09 0.39 -7.14
N PRO A 27 9.20 0.79 -6.48
CA PRO A 27 10.46 0.03 -6.52
C PRO A 27 10.32 -1.40 -5.96
N ALA A 28 9.41 -1.61 -5.02
CA ALA A 28 9.12 -2.94 -4.45
C ALA A 28 8.40 -3.90 -5.43
N LEU A 29 7.91 -3.41 -6.57
CA LEU A 29 7.22 -4.21 -7.58
C LEU A 29 8.00 -4.28 -8.89
N ARG A 30 9.32 -4.03 -8.85
CA ARG A 30 10.15 -3.82 -10.04
C ARG A 30 10.08 -4.98 -11.04
N GLU A 31 10.01 -6.22 -10.52
CA GLU A 31 9.93 -7.44 -11.32
C GLU A 31 8.55 -7.59 -11.99
N GLU A 32 7.49 -7.06 -11.38
CA GLU A 32 6.12 -7.14 -11.88
C GLU A 32 5.69 -5.94 -12.72
N VAL A 33 6.54 -4.91 -12.87
CA VAL A 33 6.16 -3.70 -13.61
C VAL A 33 5.75 -4.04 -15.04
N ASP A 34 6.48 -4.92 -15.72
CA ASP A 34 6.20 -5.24 -17.12
C ASP A 34 4.84 -5.96 -17.28
N ASP A 35 4.52 -6.87 -16.36
CA ASP A 35 3.22 -7.55 -16.30
C ASP A 35 2.09 -6.57 -15.97
N LEU A 36 2.31 -5.67 -15.01
CA LEU A 36 1.34 -4.64 -14.64
C LEU A 36 1.04 -3.71 -15.82
N VAL A 37 2.07 -3.35 -16.60
CA VAL A 37 1.90 -2.53 -17.81
C VAL A 37 1.07 -3.28 -18.85
N ALA A 38 1.41 -4.55 -19.12
CA ALA A 38 0.68 -5.36 -20.10
C ALA A 38 -0.80 -5.54 -19.72
N GLN A 39 -1.09 -5.86 -18.46
CA GLN A 39 -2.47 -5.99 -17.94
C GLN A 39 -3.23 -4.66 -18.02
N THR A 40 -2.57 -3.54 -17.66
CA THR A 40 -3.19 -2.22 -17.73
C THR A 40 -3.57 -1.85 -19.15
N LEU A 41 -2.67 -2.08 -20.13
CA LEU A 41 -2.95 -1.78 -21.53
C LEU A 41 -4.06 -2.67 -22.09
N ALA A 42 -4.10 -3.95 -21.70
CA ALA A 42 -5.17 -4.87 -22.08
C ALA A 42 -6.54 -4.39 -21.57
N ASP A 43 -6.65 -4.03 -20.29
CA ASP A 43 -7.90 -3.50 -19.73
C ASP A 43 -8.36 -2.22 -20.41
N VAL A 44 -7.43 -1.29 -20.66
CA VAL A 44 -7.73 0.00 -21.30
C VAL A 44 -8.21 -0.21 -22.73
N TRP A 45 -7.64 -1.17 -23.45
CA TRP A 45 -8.09 -1.56 -24.80
C TRP A 45 -9.42 -2.29 -24.81
N GLN A 46 -9.64 -3.20 -23.88
CA GLN A 46 -10.96 -3.82 -23.72
C GLN A 46 -12.03 -2.77 -23.45
N TYR A 47 -11.76 -1.82 -22.54
CA TYR A 47 -12.69 -0.72 -22.21
C TYR A 47 -12.98 0.18 -23.43
N ARG A 48 -12.01 0.35 -24.33
CA ARG A 48 -12.19 1.07 -25.59
C ARG A 48 -13.10 0.30 -26.56
N GLU A 49 -12.86 -1.00 -26.73
CA GLU A 49 -13.64 -1.86 -27.65
C GLU A 49 -15.10 -2.01 -27.21
N GLU A 50 -15.36 -1.98 -25.90
CA GLU A 50 -16.71 -2.04 -25.32
C GLU A 50 -17.54 -0.75 -25.54
N GLY A 51 -17.03 0.25 -26.28
CA GLY A 51 -17.77 1.44 -26.68
C GLY A 51 -18.21 2.34 -25.50
N SER A 52 -17.59 2.17 -24.33
CA SER A 52 -17.99 2.84 -23.09
C SER A 52 -17.54 4.32 -23.03
N MET A 53 -16.79 4.80 -24.02
CA MET A 53 -16.47 6.22 -24.19
C MET A 53 -17.28 6.81 -25.34
N GLN A 54 -18.03 7.88 -25.05
CA GLN A 54 -18.71 8.69 -26.06
C GLN A 54 -17.69 9.25 -27.07
N GLU A 55 -18.05 9.24 -28.35
CA GLU A 55 -17.26 9.63 -29.55
C GLU A 55 -16.70 11.08 -29.56
N GLY A 56 -16.73 11.80 -28.44
CA GLY A 56 -16.15 13.14 -28.29
C GLY A 56 -15.02 13.25 -27.26
N SER A 57 -14.70 12.17 -26.53
CA SER A 57 -13.67 12.17 -25.46
C SER A 57 -12.29 11.67 -25.91
N GLU A 58 -12.06 11.55 -27.23
CA GLU A 58 -10.84 10.99 -27.85
C GLU A 58 -9.57 11.85 -27.70
N ALA A 59 -9.45 12.67 -26.66
CA ALA A 59 -8.17 13.31 -26.37
C ALA A 59 -7.20 12.24 -25.86
N GLU A 60 -6.03 12.10 -26.49
CA GLU A 60 -4.96 11.19 -26.03
C GLU A 60 -4.65 11.32 -24.52
N ASP A 61 -4.84 12.52 -23.97
CA ASP A 61 -4.70 12.81 -22.54
C ASP A 61 -5.70 12.07 -21.66
N ALA A 62 -6.93 11.82 -22.12
CA ALA A 62 -7.92 11.04 -21.38
C ALA A 62 -7.48 9.57 -21.26
N TRP A 63 -6.97 8.99 -22.34
CA TRP A 63 -6.41 7.65 -22.37
C TRP A 63 -5.18 7.52 -21.48
N ARG A 64 -4.29 8.52 -21.51
CA ARG A 64 -3.12 8.59 -20.60
C ARG A 64 -3.55 8.60 -19.14
N LYS A 65 -4.50 9.47 -18.77
CA LYS A 65 -5.02 9.57 -17.39
C LYS A 65 -5.68 8.28 -16.95
N LEU A 66 -6.48 7.65 -17.82
CA LEU A 66 -7.13 6.37 -17.54
C LEU A 66 -6.09 5.27 -17.28
N ALA A 67 -5.12 5.10 -18.20
CA ALA A 67 -4.07 4.09 -18.08
C ALA A 67 -3.25 4.27 -16.79
N HIS A 68 -2.85 5.50 -16.45
CA HIS A 68 -2.14 5.76 -15.18
C HIS A 68 -3.01 5.47 -13.94
N THR A 69 -4.32 5.69 -14.03
CA THR A 69 -5.25 5.43 -12.91
C THR A 69 -5.46 3.93 -12.70
N VAL A 70 -5.67 3.18 -13.79
CA VAL A 70 -5.76 1.72 -13.76
C VAL A 70 -4.45 1.12 -13.25
N PHE A 71 -3.30 1.57 -13.77
CA PHE A 71 -1.98 1.12 -13.32
C PHE A 71 -1.76 1.35 -11.82
N ARG A 72 -2.02 2.58 -11.33
CA ARG A 72 -1.86 2.93 -9.90
C ARG A 72 -2.69 2.01 -9.01
N ARG A 73 -3.93 1.73 -9.42
CA ARG A 73 -4.82 0.84 -8.67
C ARG A 73 -4.30 -0.59 -8.65
N ARG A 74 -3.93 -1.15 -9.82
CA ARG A 74 -3.36 -2.51 -9.92
C ARG A 74 -2.06 -2.66 -9.14
N ALA A 75 -1.16 -1.69 -9.23
CA ALA A 75 0.09 -1.68 -8.46
C ALA A 75 -0.18 -1.67 -6.94
N ALA A 76 -1.11 -0.84 -6.48
CA ALA A 76 -1.50 -0.81 -5.06
C ALA A 76 -2.14 -2.13 -4.61
N ASP A 77 -2.99 -2.74 -5.42
CA ASP A 77 -3.66 -4.00 -5.09
C ASP A 77 -2.68 -5.18 -5.09
N LEU A 78 -1.75 -5.24 -6.06
CA LEU A 78 -0.65 -6.20 -6.08
C LEU A 78 0.25 -6.05 -4.85
N PHE A 79 0.65 -4.81 -4.53
CA PHE A 79 1.46 -4.54 -3.34
C PHE A 79 0.76 -5.03 -2.07
N ARG A 80 -0.53 -4.73 -1.90
CA ARG A 80 -1.32 -5.21 -0.76
C ARG A 80 -1.39 -6.73 -0.71
N ARG A 81 -1.55 -7.40 -1.86
CA ARG A 81 -1.59 -8.87 -1.95
C ARG A 81 -0.25 -9.48 -1.56
N LYS A 82 0.86 -8.98 -2.10
CA LYS A 82 2.22 -9.43 -1.74
C LYS A 82 2.52 -9.17 -0.28
N ALA A 83 2.24 -7.97 0.22
CA ALA A 83 2.43 -7.64 1.63
C ALA A 83 1.63 -8.57 2.55
N ARG A 84 0.42 -8.98 2.17
CA ARG A 84 -0.33 -10.00 2.91
C ARG A 84 0.39 -11.35 2.88
N GLN A 85 0.80 -11.83 1.70
CA GLN A 85 1.52 -13.09 1.57
C GLN A 85 2.80 -13.12 2.41
N GLU A 86 3.61 -12.06 2.35
CA GLU A 86 4.83 -11.94 3.17
C GLU A 86 4.54 -11.86 4.67
N VAL A 87 3.47 -11.19 5.08
CA VAL A 87 3.06 -11.13 6.49
C VAL A 87 2.58 -12.49 7.01
N PHE A 88 2.02 -13.35 6.15
CA PHE A 88 1.56 -14.69 6.53
C PHE A 88 2.62 -15.79 6.33
N SER A 89 3.68 -15.55 5.57
CA SER A 89 4.84 -16.42 5.45
C SER A 89 5.78 -16.18 6.65
N LEU A 90 5.46 -16.84 7.77
CA LEU A 90 6.11 -16.64 9.08
C LEU A 90 7.36 -17.52 9.30
N GLU A 91 7.86 -18.19 8.26
CA GLU A 91 8.91 -19.21 8.41
C GLU A 91 10.34 -18.63 8.54
N ASP A 92 10.57 -17.39 8.11
CA ASP A 92 11.92 -16.77 8.08
C ASP A 92 12.24 -15.84 9.27
N LEU A 93 11.46 -15.90 10.35
CA LEU A 93 11.75 -15.08 11.53
C LEU A 93 12.77 -15.80 12.44
N PRO A 94 13.91 -15.15 12.78
CA PRO A 94 14.79 -15.69 13.81
C PRO A 94 13.99 -15.81 15.11
N GLU A 95 13.93 -17.00 15.71
CA GLU A 95 13.14 -17.30 16.91
C GLU A 95 13.47 -16.35 18.07
N ALA A 96 12.57 -16.22 19.06
CA ALA A 96 12.79 -15.30 20.19
C ALA A 96 14.14 -15.56 20.89
N GLY A 97 14.58 -16.82 20.96
CA GLY A 97 15.89 -17.20 21.51
C GLY A 97 17.10 -16.73 20.71
N GLN A 98 16.95 -16.33 19.43
CA GLN A 98 18.04 -15.77 18.64
C GLN A 98 18.29 -14.28 18.94
N ILE A 99 17.38 -13.63 19.67
CA ILE A 99 17.50 -12.22 20.09
C ILE A 99 18.39 -12.11 21.34
N GLU A 100 18.36 -13.10 22.24
CA GLU A 100 19.10 -13.10 23.51
C GLU A 100 20.63 -13.13 23.35
N GLY A 101 21.14 -13.52 22.17
CA GLY A 101 22.58 -13.57 21.86
C GLY A 101 23.10 -12.45 20.94
N ALA A 102 22.24 -11.54 20.49
CA ALA A 102 22.63 -10.49 19.55
C ALA A 102 23.21 -9.27 20.29
N ALA A 103 24.17 -8.58 19.66
CA ALA A 103 24.60 -7.26 20.12
C ALA A 103 23.37 -6.34 20.33
N PRO A 104 23.34 -5.51 21.38
CA PRO A 104 22.12 -4.82 21.83
C PRO A 104 21.41 -4.01 20.75
N GLU A 105 22.15 -3.40 19.82
CA GLU A 105 21.58 -2.68 18.67
C GLU A 105 20.90 -3.60 17.67
N ARG A 106 21.47 -4.78 17.42
CA ARG A 106 20.92 -5.81 16.52
C ARG A 106 19.70 -6.50 17.13
N GLY A 107 19.72 -6.76 18.44
CA GLY A 107 18.57 -7.26 19.18
C GLY A 107 17.37 -6.30 19.12
N ARG A 108 17.62 -5.00 19.30
CA ARG A 108 16.60 -3.94 19.14
C ARG A 108 16.02 -3.89 17.73
N ALA A 109 16.87 -3.91 16.71
CA ALA A 109 16.42 -3.88 15.31
C ALA A 109 15.52 -5.07 14.97
N LEU A 110 15.88 -6.28 15.40
CA LEU A 110 15.08 -7.50 15.22
C LEU A 110 13.74 -7.42 15.95
N LEU A 111 13.72 -6.85 17.16
CA LEU A 111 12.50 -6.66 17.94
C LEU A 111 11.55 -5.66 17.27
N TYR A 112 12.05 -4.50 16.82
CA TYR A 112 11.22 -3.56 16.04
C TYR A 112 10.72 -4.15 14.73
N GLN A 113 11.54 -4.95 14.04
CA GLN A 113 11.11 -5.63 12.82
C GLN A 113 9.94 -6.58 13.09
N ARG A 114 10.00 -7.35 14.19
CA ARG A 114 8.90 -8.22 14.63
C ARG A 114 7.66 -7.43 15.02
N MET A 115 7.81 -6.36 15.82
CA MET A 115 6.70 -5.48 16.18
C MET A 115 6.02 -4.86 14.96
N LEU A 116 6.80 -4.37 14.00
CA LEU A 116 6.29 -3.81 12.75
C LEU A 116 5.49 -4.86 11.97
N ARG A 117 5.99 -6.10 11.87
CA ARG A 117 5.27 -7.19 11.19
C ARG A 117 3.94 -7.53 11.87
N ILE A 118 3.89 -7.57 13.21
CA ILE A 118 2.64 -7.76 13.97
C ILE A 118 1.65 -6.63 13.67
N CYS A 119 2.12 -5.38 13.67
CA CYS A 119 1.30 -4.23 13.30
C CYS A 119 0.75 -4.35 11.88
N LEU A 120 1.57 -4.77 10.91
CA LEU A 120 1.14 -4.97 9.52
C LEU A 120 0.08 -6.08 9.40
N ARG A 121 0.20 -7.17 10.16
CA ARG A 121 -0.81 -8.24 10.20
C ARG A 121 -2.15 -7.73 10.73
N GLN A 122 -2.14 -7.05 11.86
CA GLN A 122 -3.34 -6.47 12.44
C GLN A 122 -3.99 -5.45 11.48
N LEU A 123 -3.20 -4.65 10.77
CA LEU A 123 -3.68 -3.73 9.74
C LEU A 123 -4.26 -4.45 8.51
N ALA A 124 -3.68 -5.58 8.12
CA ALA A 124 -4.15 -6.39 7.00
C ALA A 124 -5.52 -7.01 7.27
N GLU A 125 -5.73 -7.49 8.51
CA GLU A 125 -6.98 -8.06 9.02
C GLU A 125 -8.04 -6.99 9.34
N ALA A 126 -7.63 -5.75 9.64
CA ALA A 126 -8.54 -4.66 9.95
C ALA A 126 -9.49 -4.30 8.79
N SER A 127 -10.66 -3.73 9.11
CA SER A 127 -11.59 -3.22 8.11
C SER A 127 -11.01 -1.99 7.37
N ARG A 128 -11.57 -1.64 6.21
CA ARG A 128 -11.16 -0.43 5.48
C ARG A 128 -11.35 0.83 6.32
N GLU A 129 -12.45 0.94 7.04
CA GLU A 129 -12.75 2.07 7.92
C GLU A 129 -11.73 2.19 9.05
N ASP A 130 -11.34 1.07 9.65
CA ASP A 130 -10.35 1.05 10.73
C ASP A 130 -8.96 1.48 10.24
N ARG A 131 -8.56 1.03 9.06
CA ARG A 131 -7.31 1.49 8.42
C ARG A 131 -7.34 3.00 8.15
N LEU A 132 -8.44 3.52 7.62
CA LEU A 132 -8.58 4.97 7.36
C LEU A 132 -8.53 5.77 8.67
N LEU A 133 -9.18 5.27 9.73
CA LEU A 133 -9.15 5.88 11.05
C LEU A 133 -7.73 5.93 11.63
N LEU A 134 -6.96 4.85 11.48
CA LEU A 134 -5.56 4.79 11.92
C LEU A 134 -4.67 5.74 11.12
N THR A 135 -4.81 5.77 9.79
CA THR A 135 -4.08 6.70 8.91
C THR A 135 -4.37 8.16 9.26
N ARG A 136 -5.63 8.50 9.57
CA ARG A 136 -6.05 9.84 10.02
C ARG A 136 -5.44 10.18 11.38
N ALA A 137 -5.51 9.25 12.35
CA ALA A 137 -4.96 9.45 13.68
C ALA A 137 -3.43 9.59 13.69
N ALA A 138 -2.73 8.89 12.80
CA ALA A 138 -1.28 8.98 12.62
C ALA A 138 -0.84 10.19 11.77
N GLY A 139 -1.79 10.94 11.21
CA GLY A 139 -1.48 12.08 10.34
C GLY A 139 -0.79 11.69 9.02
N LEU A 140 -0.89 10.42 8.60
CA LEU A 140 -0.21 9.87 7.41
C LEU A 140 -0.99 10.09 6.11
N GLY A 141 -2.25 10.53 6.18
CA GLY A 141 -3.10 10.84 5.03
C GLY A 141 -2.68 12.08 4.21
N ARG A 142 -1.50 12.66 4.47
CA ARG A 142 -1.02 13.92 3.88
C ARG A 142 -0.29 13.76 2.54
N SER A 143 -0.05 12.54 2.07
CA SER A 143 0.76 12.30 0.86
C SER A 143 -0.08 11.77 -0.31
N GLY A 144 -0.50 12.70 -1.17
CA GLY A 144 -1.16 12.42 -2.45
C GLY A 144 -2.60 12.90 -2.51
N GLU A 145 -2.81 14.02 -3.21
CA GLU A 145 -4.10 14.53 -3.73
C GLU A 145 -5.20 14.94 -2.71
N ALA A 146 -5.08 14.64 -1.40
CA ALA A 146 -6.04 15.07 -0.37
C ALA A 146 -5.53 16.22 0.54
N ALA A 147 -4.47 16.93 0.14
CA ALA A 147 -3.89 18.02 0.94
C ALA A 147 -4.70 19.34 0.86
N GLU A 148 -5.62 19.48 -0.10
CA GLU A 148 -6.44 20.71 -0.22
C GLU A 148 -7.56 20.79 0.83
N ASP A 149 -7.93 19.66 1.47
CA ASP A 149 -8.90 19.62 2.57
C ASP A 149 -8.25 19.79 3.97
N ALA A 150 -7.09 20.45 4.04
CA ALA A 150 -6.39 20.75 5.30
C ALA A 150 -7.16 21.68 6.26
N ARG A 151 -8.38 22.12 5.91
CA ARG A 151 -9.31 22.83 6.81
C ARG A 151 -10.33 21.92 7.49
N GLY A 152 -10.35 20.62 7.19
CA GLY A 152 -11.41 19.69 7.56
C GLY A 152 -10.97 18.49 8.39
N MET A 153 -9.98 18.64 9.29
CA MET A 153 -9.72 17.61 10.30
C MET A 153 -10.84 17.67 11.36
N ALA A 154 -12.06 17.31 10.96
CA ALA A 154 -13.23 17.29 11.83
C ALA A 154 -12.86 16.54 13.11
N ALA A 155 -13.21 17.11 14.26
CA ALA A 155 -12.93 16.49 15.55
C ALA A 155 -13.45 15.05 15.54
N MET A 156 -12.62 14.10 15.98
CA MET A 156 -13.02 12.70 16.05
C MET A 156 -14.26 12.57 16.94
N THR A 157 -15.30 11.94 16.40
CA THR A 157 -16.51 11.62 17.16
C THR A 157 -16.18 10.72 18.35
N ALA A 158 -17.05 10.68 19.37
CA ALA A 158 -16.86 9.79 20.52
C ALA A 158 -16.76 8.30 20.09
N ARG A 159 -17.53 7.90 19.07
CA ARG A 159 -17.51 6.56 18.49
C ARG A 159 -16.18 6.23 17.82
N GLU A 160 -15.64 7.16 17.03
CA GLU A 160 -14.32 7.01 16.40
C GLU A 160 -13.19 6.92 17.44
N ARG A 161 -13.25 7.74 18.51
CA ARG A 161 -12.29 7.65 19.62
C ARG A 161 -12.35 6.31 20.33
N GLN A 162 -13.54 5.80 20.60
CA GLN A 162 -13.73 4.48 21.20
C GLN A 162 -13.20 3.36 20.28
N ARG A 163 -13.48 3.45 18.98
CA ARG A 163 -13.01 2.49 17.98
C ARG A 163 -11.48 2.50 17.86
N LEU A 164 -10.86 3.68 17.83
CA LEU A 164 -9.40 3.84 17.85
C LEU A 164 -8.78 3.24 19.12
N ARG A 165 -9.40 3.45 20.29
CA ARG A 165 -8.95 2.83 21.54
C ARG A 165 -8.97 1.32 21.46
N ARG A 166 -10.05 0.71 20.94
CA ARG A 166 -10.15 -0.75 20.75
C ARG A 166 -9.08 -1.27 19.80
N LEU A 167 -8.83 -0.60 18.68
CA LEU A 167 -7.77 -0.97 17.73
C LEU A 167 -6.38 -0.94 18.38
N ARG A 168 -6.08 0.10 19.16
CA ARG A 168 -4.80 0.21 19.90
C ARG A 168 -4.65 -0.90 20.95
N GLN A 169 -5.73 -1.25 21.65
CA GLN A 169 -5.72 -2.34 22.63
C GLN A 169 -5.47 -3.69 21.95
N ALA A 170 -6.18 -3.98 20.85
CA ALA A 170 -5.99 -5.21 20.07
C ALA A 170 -4.55 -5.34 19.54
N LEU A 171 -3.97 -4.24 19.05
CA LEU A 171 -2.58 -4.20 18.60
C LEU A 171 -1.59 -4.48 19.74
N ALA A 172 -1.79 -3.85 20.90
CA ALA A 172 -0.96 -4.06 22.08
C ALA A 172 -1.05 -5.49 22.63
N GLU A 173 -2.23 -6.12 22.53
CA GLU A 173 -2.44 -7.53 22.90
C GLU A 173 -1.81 -8.50 21.89
N ALA A 174 -1.86 -8.19 20.59
CA ALA A 174 -1.17 -8.97 19.57
C ALA A 174 0.34 -8.93 19.77
N ILE A 175 0.90 -7.74 20.01
CA ILE A 175 2.33 -7.56 20.32
C ILE A 175 2.73 -8.36 21.56
N ARG A 176 1.91 -8.32 22.63
CA ARG A 176 2.20 -9.07 23.87
C ARG A 176 2.15 -10.59 23.67
N ARG A 177 1.19 -11.09 22.89
CA ARG A 177 1.07 -12.53 22.63
C ARG A 177 2.29 -13.07 21.87
N ASP A 178 2.76 -12.32 20.89
CA ASP A 178 3.83 -12.79 19.99
C ASP A 178 5.25 -12.47 20.50
N LEU A 179 5.41 -11.45 21.37
CA LEU A 179 6.73 -10.99 21.83
C LEU A 179 6.93 -11.00 23.36
N GLY A 180 5.94 -11.45 24.13
CA GLY A 180 6.07 -11.57 25.59
C GLY A 180 6.26 -10.22 26.30
N GLU A 181 6.92 -10.24 27.47
CA GLU A 181 7.17 -9.05 28.30
C GLU A 181 8.37 -8.20 27.82
N ASP A 182 9.26 -8.76 26.99
CA ASP A 182 10.49 -8.08 26.53
C ASP A 182 10.19 -6.86 25.66
N ALA A 183 9.14 -6.93 24.83
CA ALA A 183 8.68 -5.79 24.04
C ALA A 183 8.16 -4.62 24.90
N ARG A 184 7.65 -4.90 26.12
CA ARG A 184 7.17 -3.84 27.04
C ARG A 184 8.31 -3.11 27.72
N GLN A 185 9.40 -3.80 28.05
CA GLN A 185 10.57 -3.17 28.67
C GLN A 185 11.24 -2.22 27.68
N LEU A 186 11.32 -2.61 26.42
CA LEU A 186 11.92 -1.80 25.34
C LEU A 186 11.06 -0.57 24.99
N LEU A 187 9.74 -0.71 24.93
CA LEU A 187 8.82 0.42 24.74
C LEU A 187 8.79 1.42 25.91
N ARG A 188 9.26 1.02 27.10
CA ARG A 188 9.36 1.89 28.27
C ARG A 188 10.72 2.59 28.38
N SER A 189 11.76 2.11 27.70
CA SER A 189 13.08 2.74 27.72
C SER A 189 13.24 3.89 26.72
N ASP A 190 12.31 4.03 25.77
CA ASP A 190 12.36 5.05 24.71
C ASP A 190 11.47 6.29 24.98
N PHE A 191 10.79 6.34 26.14
CA PHE A 191 9.98 7.46 26.63
C PHE A 191 10.37 7.79 28.07
#